data_AF-A0A1C5BML6-F1
#
_entry.id   AF-A0A1C5BML6-F1
#
_cell.length_a   1.000
_cell.length_b   1.000
_cell.length_c   1.000
_cell.angle_alpha   90.00
_cell.angle_beta   90.00
_cell.angle_gamma   90.00
#
_symmetry.space_group_name_H-M   'P 1'
#
loop_
_entity.id
_entity.type
_entity.pdbx_description
1 polymer ?
#
loop_
_entity_poly.entity_id
_entity_poly.type
_entity_poly.pdbx_seq_one_letter_code
_entity_poly.pdbx_strand_id
1 'polypeptide(L)'
;MPPRRKRPPAPHRNEAARLADQLQQAGYTKRDIARIINRDASLVSQFYTKNKGAAFVPALTQVLTAVHTAGISDITELASIAAPHTTRRTTASGTRARVRTKAVLITPTGTGTGRAGAQAIASGSARLRPLIAEAARQGLRLAFTVRLAKTGYVHVSGSRTDSPGIRRGVIQRADHTEERSYGSAATGGFSAADIARRVDAAGGDVTAAIHRWLVETGRIHADAHITHLEIRTWHPR
;
A
#
# COMPACT_ATOMS: atom_id res chain seq x y z
N MET A 1 44.99 20.39 19.96
CA MET A 1 44.15 20.33 18.74
C MET A 1 43.17 19.17 18.86
N PRO A 2 41.85 19.37 18.69
CA PRO A 2 40.93 18.24 18.63
C PRO A 2 41.08 17.51 17.28
N PRO A 3 40.93 16.18 17.24
CA PRO A 3 41.13 15.40 16.03
C PRO A 3 40.04 15.70 14.99
N ARG A 4 40.48 16.08 13.80
CA ARG A 4 39.65 16.35 12.62
C ARG A 4 38.89 15.08 12.26
N ARG A 5 37.57 15.05 12.52
CA ARG A 5 36.65 13.97 12.11
C ARG A 5 36.85 13.68 10.61
N LYS A 6 37.40 12.52 10.28
CA LYS A 6 37.48 12.03 8.90
C LYS A 6 36.04 11.89 8.38
N ARG A 7 35.70 12.66 7.34
CA ARG A 7 34.45 12.47 6.59
C ARG A 7 34.39 11.02 6.12
N PRO A 8 33.26 10.31 6.27
CA PRO A 8 33.12 8.98 5.70
C PRO A 8 33.33 9.05 4.18
N PRO A 9 33.98 8.05 3.57
CA PRO A 9 34.15 8.00 2.13
C PRO A 9 32.79 8.13 1.44
N ALA A 10 32.72 8.94 0.38
CA ALA A 10 31.49 9.12 -0.38
C ALA A 10 30.96 7.73 -0.79
N PRO A 11 29.67 7.43 -0.54
CA PRO A 11 29.13 6.13 -0.89
C PRO A 11 29.36 5.90 -2.39
N HIS A 12 29.95 4.74 -2.73
CA HIS A 12 30.12 4.33 -4.12
C HIS A 12 28.77 4.43 -4.81
N ARG A 13 28.61 5.44 -5.69
CA ARG A 13 27.37 5.63 -6.45
C ARG A 13 27.17 4.42 -7.35
N ASN A 14 25.98 3.82 -7.32
CA ASN A 14 25.70 2.77 -8.29
C ASN A 14 25.76 3.29 -9.72
N GLU A 15 25.88 2.36 -10.65
CA GLU A 15 25.97 2.63 -12.07
C GLU A 15 24.79 3.45 -12.60
N ALA A 16 23.56 3.17 -12.17
CA ALA A 16 22.39 3.95 -12.55
C ALA A 16 22.49 5.43 -12.11
N ALA A 17 22.99 5.70 -10.89
CA ALA A 17 23.22 7.05 -10.41
C ALA A 17 24.34 7.76 -11.19
N ARG A 18 25.42 7.04 -11.53
CA ARG A 18 26.52 7.59 -12.36
C ARG A 18 26.06 7.96 -13.76
N LEU A 19 25.22 7.14 -14.39
CA LEU A 19 24.65 7.43 -15.71
C LEU A 19 23.64 8.59 -15.63
N ALA A 20 22.81 8.62 -14.59
CA ALA A 20 21.88 9.74 -14.35
C ALA A 20 22.61 11.06 -14.06
N ASP A 21 23.79 11.03 -13.45
CA ASP A 21 24.64 12.21 -13.26
C ASP A 21 25.17 12.75 -14.59
N GLN A 22 25.60 11.87 -15.51
CA GLN A 22 26.06 12.27 -16.84
C GLN A 22 24.92 12.89 -17.66
N LEU A 23 23.72 12.33 -17.60
CA LEU A 23 22.54 12.94 -18.24
C LEU A 23 22.19 14.30 -17.60
N GLN A 24 22.33 14.45 -16.27
CA GLN A 24 22.15 15.75 -15.63
C GLN A 24 23.20 16.78 -16.05
N GLN A 25 24.45 16.34 -16.26
CA GLN A 25 25.52 17.20 -16.79
C GLN A 25 25.23 17.63 -18.25
N ALA A 26 24.56 16.77 -19.02
CA ALA A 26 24.05 17.10 -20.36
C ALA A 26 22.77 17.97 -20.33
N GLY A 27 22.30 18.40 -19.16
CA GLY A 27 21.18 19.34 -19.01
C GLY A 27 19.81 18.70 -18.71
N TYR A 28 19.71 17.37 -18.61
CA TYR A 28 18.44 16.71 -18.31
C TYR A 28 18.10 16.75 -16.82
N THR A 29 16.87 17.14 -16.47
CA THR A 29 16.43 17.07 -15.08
C THR A 29 16.14 15.62 -14.67
N LYS A 30 16.10 15.35 -13.36
CA LYS A 30 15.63 14.03 -12.85
C LYS A 30 14.22 13.68 -13.35
N ARG A 31 13.39 14.68 -13.64
CA ARG A 31 12.04 14.47 -14.18
C ARG A 31 12.10 14.01 -15.64
N ASP A 32 13.00 14.58 -16.43
CA ASP A 32 13.17 14.20 -17.83
C ASP A 32 13.78 12.82 -17.95
N ILE A 33 14.81 12.52 -17.16
CA ILE A 33 15.39 11.17 -17.06
C ILE A 33 14.31 10.15 -16.69
N ALA A 34 13.44 10.48 -15.73
CA ALA A 34 12.34 9.61 -15.35
C ALA A 34 11.34 9.40 -16.49
N ARG A 35 11.01 10.45 -17.25
CA ARG A 35 10.13 10.38 -18.42
C ARG A 35 10.73 9.49 -19.52
N ILE A 36 12.02 9.62 -19.80
CA ILE A 36 12.76 8.80 -20.78
C ILE A 36 12.64 7.31 -20.43
N ILE A 37 12.82 6.93 -19.16
CA ILE A 37 12.72 5.53 -18.73
C ILE A 37 11.29 5.09 -18.36
N ASN A 38 10.28 5.91 -18.66
CA ASN A 38 8.87 5.70 -18.36
C ASN A 38 8.59 5.42 -16.86
N ARG A 39 9.12 6.25 -15.96
CA ARG A 39 8.96 6.13 -14.50
C ARG A 39 8.78 7.50 -13.84
N ASP A 40 8.51 7.47 -12.53
CA ASP A 40 8.42 8.68 -11.71
C ASP A 40 9.80 9.18 -11.25
N ALA A 41 9.96 10.49 -11.09
CA ALA A 41 11.19 11.12 -10.60
C ALA A 41 11.63 10.59 -9.22
N SER A 42 10.69 10.10 -8.40
CA SER A 42 10.99 9.43 -7.13
C SER A 42 11.89 8.20 -7.32
N LEU A 43 11.74 7.47 -8.43
CA LEU A 43 12.61 6.33 -8.72
C LEU A 43 14.05 6.78 -9.01
N VAL A 44 14.22 7.85 -9.78
CA VAL A 44 15.55 8.41 -10.09
C VAL A 44 16.23 8.90 -8.82
N SER A 45 15.50 9.56 -7.91
CA SER A 45 16.03 9.90 -6.57
C SER A 45 16.47 8.66 -5.78
N GLN A 46 15.79 7.54 -5.92
CA GLN A 46 16.15 6.28 -5.26
C GLN A 46 17.42 5.63 -5.82
N PHE A 47 17.91 6.03 -7.00
CA PHE A 47 19.22 5.59 -7.49
C PHE A 47 20.31 6.02 -6.51
N TYR A 48 20.23 7.27 -6.06
CA TYR A 48 21.16 7.89 -5.12
C TYR A 48 20.98 7.42 -3.68
N THR A 49 19.72 7.35 -3.21
CA THR A 49 19.47 7.17 -1.77
C THR A 49 19.28 5.71 -1.37
N LYS A 50 18.85 4.84 -2.29
CA LYS A 50 18.48 3.45 -1.98
C LYS A 50 19.21 2.41 -2.82
N ASN A 51 20.24 2.85 -3.54
CA ASN A 51 21.03 2.00 -4.41
C ASN A 51 20.21 1.22 -5.45
N LYS A 52 19.06 1.77 -5.89
CA LYS A 52 18.19 1.16 -6.89
C LYS A 52 18.64 1.52 -8.31
N GLY A 53 18.01 0.91 -9.31
CA GLY A 53 18.16 1.33 -10.71
C GLY A 53 18.94 0.40 -11.61
N ALA A 54 19.48 -0.71 -11.09
CA ALA A 54 20.25 -1.69 -11.88
C ALA A 54 19.53 -2.15 -13.16
N ALA A 55 18.21 -2.39 -13.09
CA ALA A 55 17.41 -2.79 -14.24
C ALA A 55 17.28 -1.72 -15.35
N PHE A 56 17.64 -0.47 -15.07
CA PHE A 56 17.57 0.65 -16.01
C PHE A 56 18.94 1.03 -16.58
N VAL A 57 20.03 0.41 -16.11
CA VAL A 57 21.39 0.67 -16.61
C VAL A 57 21.46 0.50 -18.14
N PRO A 58 20.96 -0.60 -18.75
CA PRO A 58 21.00 -0.74 -20.21
C PRO A 58 20.30 0.40 -20.95
N ALA A 59 19.12 0.81 -20.47
CA ALA A 59 18.37 1.91 -21.07
C ALA A 59 19.11 3.27 -20.93
N LEU A 60 19.64 3.57 -19.75
CA LEU A 60 20.37 4.81 -19.50
C LEU A 60 21.66 4.89 -20.32
N THR A 61 22.35 3.77 -20.53
CA THR A 61 23.54 3.70 -21.40
C THR A 61 23.18 4.03 -22.84
N GLN A 62 22.13 3.43 -23.40
CA GLN A 62 21.72 3.69 -24.79
C GLN A 62 21.27 5.13 -25.00
N VAL A 63 20.54 5.70 -24.02
CA VAL A 63 20.16 7.11 -24.03
C VAL A 63 21.40 8.00 -24.03
N LEU A 64 22.38 7.72 -23.17
CA LEU A 64 23.61 8.52 -23.09
C LEU A 64 24.43 8.43 -24.39
N THR A 65 24.52 7.24 -24.99
CA THR A 65 25.13 7.05 -26.31
C THR A 65 24.41 7.86 -27.38
N ALA A 66 23.07 7.85 -27.40
CA ALA A 66 22.28 8.65 -28.34
C ALA A 66 22.51 10.15 -28.18
N VAL A 67 22.58 10.65 -26.94
CA VAL A 67 22.87 12.05 -26.63
C VAL A 67 24.28 12.44 -27.11
N HIS A 68 25.30 11.63 -26.80
CA HIS A 68 26.69 11.98 -27.10
C HIS A 68 27.10 11.73 -28.56
N THR A 69 26.60 10.68 -29.18
CA THR A 69 27.06 10.24 -30.51
C THR A 69 26.12 10.69 -31.63
N ALA A 70 24.81 10.65 -31.40
CA ALA A 70 23.82 11.04 -32.41
C ALA A 70 23.27 12.47 -32.20
N GLY A 71 23.64 13.14 -31.10
CA GLY A 71 23.20 14.50 -30.80
C GLY A 71 21.69 14.61 -30.50
N ILE A 72 21.05 13.49 -30.19
CA ILE A 72 19.60 13.44 -29.95
C ILE A 72 19.31 14.15 -28.62
N SER A 73 18.42 15.14 -28.68
CA SER A 73 18.03 15.95 -27.51
C SER A 73 16.54 15.90 -27.17
N ASP A 74 15.70 15.39 -28.08
CA ASP A 74 14.27 15.27 -27.85
C ASP A 74 13.96 14.14 -26.86
N ILE A 75 13.15 14.44 -25.84
CA ILE A 75 12.82 13.50 -24.76
C ILE A 75 11.98 12.32 -25.28
N THR A 76 11.11 12.53 -26.26
CA THR A 76 10.22 11.49 -26.82
C THR A 76 11.03 10.51 -27.66
N GLU A 77 11.98 11.01 -28.43
CA GLU A 77 12.92 10.20 -29.20
C GLU A 77 13.84 9.40 -28.28
N LEU A 78 14.43 10.03 -27.25
CA LEU A 78 15.21 9.33 -26.22
C LEU A 78 14.40 8.28 -25.47
N ALA A 79 13.12 8.53 -25.20
CA ALA A 79 12.22 7.54 -24.61
C ALA A 79 11.99 6.34 -25.52
N SER A 80 11.90 6.56 -26.83
CA SER A 80 11.75 5.50 -27.83
C SER A 80 13.01 4.63 -27.90
N ILE A 81 14.20 5.23 -27.77
CA ILE A 81 15.49 4.53 -27.67
C ILE A 81 15.59 3.74 -26.35
N ALA A 82 15.12 4.30 -25.24
CA ALA A 82 15.15 3.64 -23.94
C ALA A 82 14.17 2.45 -23.86
N ALA A 83 13.02 2.51 -24.55
CA ALA A 83 11.90 1.60 -24.38
C ALA A 83 12.29 0.10 -24.52
N PRO A 84 13.02 -0.34 -25.57
CA PRO A 84 13.44 -1.74 -25.72
C PRO A 84 14.31 -2.26 -24.56
N HIS A 85 14.99 -1.36 -23.86
CA HIS A 85 15.93 -1.68 -22.78
C HIS A 85 15.33 -1.49 -21.38
N THR A 86 14.09 -1.01 -21.28
CA THR A 86 13.38 -0.88 -20.00
C THR A 86 12.53 -2.12 -19.72
N THR A 87 13.13 -3.09 -19.02
CA THR A 87 12.41 -4.31 -18.67
C THR A 87 11.51 -4.12 -17.44
N ARG A 88 10.28 -4.61 -17.54
CA ARG A 88 9.40 -4.72 -16.37
C ARG A 88 9.83 -5.94 -15.56
N ARG A 89 9.89 -5.80 -14.23
CA ARG A 89 10.12 -6.94 -13.34
C ARG A 89 9.09 -8.04 -13.62
N THR A 90 9.56 -9.27 -13.74
CA THR A 90 8.73 -10.48 -13.86
C THR A 90 8.70 -11.25 -12.55
N THR A 91 7.70 -12.12 -12.37
CA THR A 91 7.66 -13.13 -11.32
C THR A 91 8.65 -14.24 -11.64
N ALA A 92 8.91 -15.14 -10.67
CA ALA A 92 9.73 -16.34 -10.92
C ALA A 92 9.21 -17.20 -12.08
N SER A 93 7.90 -17.14 -12.37
CA SER A 93 7.23 -17.79 -13.50
C SER A 93 7.22 -16.98 -14.81
N GLY A 94 7.97 -15.88 -14.91
CA GLY A 94 8.07 -15.07 -16.13
C GLY A 94 6.90 -14.11 -16.40
N THR A 95 5.81 -14.20 -15.63
CA THR A 95 4.67 -13.27 -15.77
C THR A 95 5.02 -11.86 -15.29
N ARG A 96 4.39 -10.82 -15.86
CA ARG A 96 4.61 -9.42 -15.44
C ARG A 96 4.30 -9.26 -13.94
N ALA A 97 5.27 -8.82 -13.15
CA ALA A 97 5.06 -8.60 -11.72
C ALA A 97 4.01 -7.50 -11.52
N ARG A 98 2.97 -7.84 -10.74
CA ARG A 98 1.90 -6.89 -10.41
C ARG A 98 2.48 -5.73 -9.61
N VAL A 99 2.16 -4.51 -10.02
CA VAL A 99 2.47 -3.31 -9.24
C VAL A 99 1.65 -3.38 -7.96
N ARG A 100 2.30 -3.24 -6.81
CA ARG A 100 1.63 -3.17 -5.51
C ARG A 100 0.93 -1.81 -5.40
N THR A 101 -0.18 -1.63 -6.10
CA THR A 101 -1.03 -0.44 -5.92
C THR A 101 -1.66 -0.51 -4.54
N LYS A 102 -1.53 0.56 -3.76
CA LYS A 102 -2.13 0.71 -2.43
C LYS A 102 -3.60 1.18 -2.52
N ALA A 103 -4.29 0.71 -3.55
CA ALA A 103 -5.70 0.96 -3.80
C ALA A 103 -6.39 -0.38 -3.94
N VAL A 104 -7.34 -0.59 -3.05
CA VAL A 104 -8.12 -1.79 -2.94
C VAL A 104 -9.33 -1.57 -3.82
N LEU A 105 -9.38 -2.29 -4.94
CA LEU A 105 -10.55 -2.35 -5.78
C LEU A 105 -11.04 -3.79 -5.79
N ILE A 106 -12.37 -3.94 -5.74
CA ILE A 106 -13.05 -5.21 -5.87
C ILE A 106 -12.60 -5.85 -7.19
N THR A 107 -12.14 -7.10 -7.12
CA THR A 107 -11.74 -7.88 -8.29
C THR A 107 -12.95 -8.12 -9.19
N PRO A 108 -12.75 -8.45 -10.48
CA PRO A 108 -13.85 -8.86 -11.37
C PRO A 108 -14.69 -10.03 -10.82
N THR A 109 -14.10 -10.86 -9.96
CA THR A 109 -14.78 -11.94 -9.23
C THR A 109 -15.60 -11.47 -8.02
N GLY A 110 -15.75 -10.16 -7.83
CA GLY A 110 -16.54 -9.56 -6.75
C GLY A 110 -15.94 -9.69 -5.35
N THR A 111 -14.61 -9.90 -5.24
CA THR A 111 -13.91 -9.94 -3.95
C THR A 111 -13.04 -8.71 -3.75
N GLY A 112 -13.10 -8.08 -2.57
CA GLY A 112 -12.24 -6.95 -2.22
C GLY A 112 -11.57 -7.14 -0.86
N THR A 113 -10.36 -6.63 -0.66
CA THR A 113 -9.75 -6.58 0.67
C THR A 113 -8.89 -5.36 0.87
N GLY A 114 -9.14 -4.61 1.95
CA GLY A 114 -8.40 -3.39 2.26
C GLY A 114 -7.98 -3.28 3.70
N ARG A 115 -6.81 -2.70 3.94
CA ARG A 115 -6.19 -2.61 5.26
C ARG A 115 -5.83 -1.18 5.62
N ALA A 116 -5.94 -0.85 6.89
CA ALA A 116 -5.47 0.36 7.56
C ALA A 116 -4.60 -0.03 8.76
N GLY A 117 -3.44 0.62 8.89
CA GLY A 117 -2.58 0.52 10.08
C GLY A 117 -2.54 1.87 10.79
N ALA A 118 -1.87 1.94 11.93
CA ALA A 118 -1.86 3.09 12.86
C ALA A 118 -1.94 4.49 12.21
N GLN A 119 -1.08 4.82 11.25
CA GLN A 119 -1.09 6.13 10.58
C GLN A 119 -2.41 6.44 9.83
N ALA A 120 -2.99 5.43 9.18
CA ALA A 120 -4.26 5.58 8.48
C ALA A 120 -5.44 5.56 9.46
N ILE A 121 -5.32 4.85 10.59
CA ILE A 121 -6.34 4.83 11.62
C ILE A 121 -6.53 6.22 12.23
N ALA A 122 -5.44 6.94 12.49
CA ALA A 122 -5.46 8.31 13.00
C ALA A 122 -6.16 9.32 12.06
N SER A 123 -6.23 9.02 10.75
CA SER A 123 -6.95 9.82 9.75
C SER A 123 -8.29 9.18 9.34
N GLY A 124 -8.88 8.38 10.22
CA GLY A 124 -10.20 7.77 10.03
C GLY A 124 -10.27 6.68 8.96
N SER A 125 -9.13 6.19 8.48
CA SER A 125 -9.02 5.16 7.45
C SER A 125 -9.80 5.49 6.17
N ALA A 126 -9.93 6.76 5.80
CA ALA A 126 -10.73 7.25 4.68
C ALA A 126 -10.48 6.51 3.35
N ARG A 127 -9.26 5.98 3.16
CA ARG A 127 -8.90 5.16 1.99
C ARG A 127 -9.69 3.85 1.83
N LEU A 128 -10.36 3.38 2.88
CA LEU A 128 -11.22 2.19 2.84
C LEU A 128 -12.63 2.54 2.38
N ARG A 129 -13.03 3.82 2.40
CA ARG A 129 -14.37 4.26 2.01
C ARG A 129 -14.73 3.89 0.57
N PRO A 130 -13.86 4.07 -0.44
CA PRO A 130 -14.20 3.66 -1.81
C PRO A 130 -14.48 2.16 -1.95
N LEU A 131 -13.75 1.31 -1.23
CA LEU A 131 -14.02 -0.13 -1.21
C LEU A 131 -15.40 -0.43 -0.62
N ILE A 132 -15.75 0.20 0.50
CA ILE A 132 -17.03 -0.01 1.18
C ILE A 132 -18.19 0.52 0.32
N ALA A 133 -18.02 1.70 -0.28
CA ALA A 133 -19.02 2.30 -1.17
C ALA A 133 -19.26 1.44 -2.41
N GLU A 134 -18.21 0.94 -3.05
CA GLU A 134 -18.35 0.07 -4.21
C GLU A 134 -18.95 -1.29 -3.83
N ALA A 135 -18.57 -1.84 -2.68
CA ALA A 135 -19.19 -3.05 -2.15
C ALA A 135 -20.69 -2.87 -1.87
N ALA A 136 -21.08 -1.70 -1.34
CA ALA A 136 -22.48 -1.35 -1.13
C ALA A 136 -23.24 -1.25 -2.46
N ARG A 137 -22.65 -0.57 -3.46
CA ARG A 137 -23.23 -0.42 -4.81
C ARG A 137 -23.47 -1.77 -5.49
N GLN A 138 -22.58 -2.74 -5.28
CA GLN A 138 -22.68 -4.09 -5.83
C GLN A 138 -23.47 -5.07 -4.95
N GLY A 139 -24.07 -4.64 -3.83
CA GLY A 139 -24.83 -5.52 -2.93
C GLY A 139 -24.00 -6.61 -2.25
N LEU A 140 -22.70 -6.35 -2.01
CA LEU A 140 -21.79 -7.33 -1.43
C LEU A 140 -21.99 -7.52 0.08
N ARG A 141 -21.42 -8.62 0.58
CA ARG A 141 -21.23 -8.89 2.00
C ARG A 141 -19.84 -8.41 2.43
N LEU A 142 -19.71 -8.02 3.69
CA LEU A 142 -18.49 -7.49 4.29
C LEU A 142 -18.15 -8.19 5.61
N ALA A 143 -16.86 -8.42 5.85
CA ALA A 143 -16.31 -8.77 7.15
C ALA A 143 -15.19 -7.79 7.48
N PHE A 144 -14.90 -7.63 8.76
CA PHE A 144 -13.78 -6.81 9.19
C PHE A 144 -12.99 -7.44 10.32
N THR A 145 -11.72 -7.07 10.40
CA THR A 145 -10.81 -7.51 11.47
C THR A 145 -10.19 -6.28 12.09
N VAL A 146 -10.24 -6.17 13.41
CA VAL A 146 -9.62 -5.07 14.17
C VAL A 146 -8.52 -5.59 15.07
N ARG A 147 -7.53 -4.74 15.35
CA ARG A 147 -6.51 -4.99 16.38
C ARG A 147 -6.54 -3.88 17.42
N LEU A 148 -6.49 -4.26 18.69
CA LEU A 148 -6.41 -3.34 19.83
C LEU A 148 -5.75 -4.04 21.03
N ALA A 149 -5.44 -3.29 22.09
CA ALA A 149 -4.89 -3.86 23.33
C ALA A 149 -5.86 -4.89 23.92
N LYS A 150 -5.37 -6.04 24.43
CA LYS A 150 -6.25 -7.10 24.97
C LYS A 150 -7.27 -6.58 26.00
N THR A 151 -6.87 -5.62 26.81
CA THR A 151 -7.69 -4.95 27.83
C THR A 151 -8.84 -4.13 27.27
N GLY A 152 -8.82 -3.78 25.98
CA GLY A 152 -9.90 -3.04 25.33
C GLY A 152 -11.08 -3.91 24.90
N TYR A 153 -10.94 -5.24 24.89
CA TYR A 153 -12.06 -6.14 24.60
C TYR A 153 -12.84 -6.48 25.87
N VAL A 154 -14.17 -6.42 25.78
CA VAL A 154 -15.08 -6.75 26.89
C VAL A 154 -15.13 -8.27 27.12
N HIS A 155 -15.13 -9.03 26.03
CA HIS A 155 -15.21 -10.48 26.08
C HIS A 155 -13.82 -11.13 26.06
N VAL A 156 -13.70 -12.28 26.72
CA VAL A 156 -12.49 -13.11 26.65
C VAL A 156 -12.22 -13.59 25.22
N SER A 157 -10.94 -13.79 24.91
CA SER A 157 -10.47 -14.28 23.61
C SER A 157 -11.21 -15.55 23.18
N GLY A 158 -11.83 -15.51 22.00
CA GLY A 158 -12.53 -16.66 21.42
C GLY A 158 -13.94 -16.90 21.96
N SER A 159 -14.50 -15.97 22.76
CA SER A 159 -15.89 -16.06 23.21
C SER A 159 -16.87 -16.14 22.03
N ARG A 160 -17.85 -17.03 22.15
CA ARG A 160 -18.95 -17.15 21.18
C ARG A 160 -19.91 -15.95 21.20
N THR A 161 -19.91 -15.18 22.28
CA THR A 161 -20.72 -13.96 22.42
C THR A 161 -20.11 -12.77 21.69
N ASP A 162 -18.81 -12.81 21.41
CA ASP A 162 -18.05 -11.68 20.88
C ASP A 162 -18.11 -11.61 19.34
N SER A 163 -17.73 -12.72 18.70
CA SER A 163 -17.77 -12.86 17.24
C SER A 163 -18.74 -13.98 16.87
N PRO A 164 -19.79 -13.73 16.07
CA PRO A 164 -20.75 -14.76 15.68
C PRO A 164 -20.06 -15.78 14.78
N GLY A 165 -19.58 -16.87 15.38
CA GLY A 165 -19.19 -18.10 14.68
C GLY A 165 -17.71 -18.33 14.40
N ILE A 166 -16.76 -17.50 14.83
CA ILE A 166 -15.33 -17.72 14.50
C ILE A 166 -14.48 -17.96 15.75
N ARG A 167 -14.48 -19.20 16.27
CA ARG A 167 -13.46 -19.67 17.25
C ARG A 167 -12.01 -19.44 16.78
N ARG A 168 -11.80 -19.34 15.46
CA ARG A 168 -10.50 -19.12 14.78
C ARG A 168 -10.25 -17.66 14.36
N GLY A 169 -11.07 -16.72 14.82
CA GLY A 169 -11.02 -15.32 14.39
C GLY A 169 -10.12 -14.43 15.25
N VAL A 170 -9.47 -15.03 16.25
CA VAL A 170 -8.68 -14.34 17.28
C VAL A 170 -7.21 -14.66 17.11
N ILE A 171 -6.38 -13.63 16.99
CA ILE A 171 -4.91 -13.76 16.93
C ILE A 171 -4.32 -12.89 18.04
N GLN A 172 -3.77 -13.56 19.05
CA GLN A 172 -3.00 -12.89 20.10
C GLN A 172 -1.60 -12.56 19.60
N ARG A 173 -1.14 -11.35 19.87
CA ARG A 173 0.18 -10.87 19.49
C ARG A 173 1.09 -10.76 20.71
N ALA A 174 2.40 -10.81 20.48
CA ALA A 174 3.40 -10.71 21.55
C ALA A 174 3.40 -9.34 22.24
N ASP A 175 2.94 -8.29 21.56
CA ASP A 175 2.88 -6.92 22.07
C ASP A 175 1.59 -6.61 22.87
N HIS A 176 1.02 -7.62 23.53
CA HIS A 176 -0.20 -7.51 24.34
C HIS A 176 -1.45 -6.97 23.60
N THR A 177 -1.42 -6.97 22.27
CA THR A 177 -2.59 -6.70 21.44
C THR A 177 -3.21 -7.98 20.93
N GLU A 178 -4.44 -7.87 20.45
CA GLU A 178 -5.18 -8.98 19.88
C GLU A 178 -6.00 -8.53 18.67
N GLU A 179 -5.94 -9.33 17.61
CA GLU A 179 -6.78 -9.18 16.43
C GLU A 179 -8.04 -10.02 16.56
N ARG A 180 -9.20 -9.41 16.26
CA ARG A 180 -10.49 -10.12 16.23
C ARG A 180 -11.22 -9.87 14.93
N SER A 181 -11.74 -10.95 14.34
CA SER A 181 -12.46 -10.97 13.07
C SER A 181 -13.96 -11.10 13.27
N TYR A 182 -14.70 -10.15 12.72
CA TYR A 182 -16.16 -10.08 12.73
C TYR A 182 -16.69 -10.42 11.33
N GLY A 183 -17.34 -11.58 11.24
CA GLY A 183 -17.88 -12.12 10.00
C GLY A 183 -16.84 -12.84 9.12
N SER A 184 -17.34 -13.69 8.22
CA SER A 184 -16.56 -14.37 7.19
C SER A 184 -17.46 -14.86 6.06
N ALA A 185 -16.87 -15.24 4.94
CA ALA A 185 -17.61 -15.88 3.86
C ALA A 185 -18.26 -17.22 4.27
N ALA A 186 -17.73 -17.90 5.30
CA ALA A 186 -18.24 -19.17 5.79
C ALA A 186 -19.35 -19.03 6.84
N THR A 187 -19.27 -18.00 7.70
CA THR A 187 -20.16 -17.83 8.86
C THR A 187 -21.15 -16.67 8.69
N GLY A 188 -21.14 -16.04 7.52
CA GLY A 188 -21.88 -14.82 7.24
C GLY A 188 -21.09 -13.55 7.57
N GLY A 189 -21.46 -12.46 6.89
CA GLY A 189 -20.89 -11.13 7.07
C GLY A 189 -21.99 -10.10 7.30
N PHE A 190 -21.59 -8.84 7.27
CA PHE A 190 -22.47 -7.68 7.29
C PHE A 190 -22.91 -7.33 5.88
N SER A 191 -24.07 -6.68 5.74
CA SER A 191 -24.43 -5.98 4.50
C SER A 191 -23.43 -4.83 4.27
N ALA A 192 -22.80 -4.77 3.09
CA ALA A 192 -21.90 -3.66 2.78
C ALA A 192 -22.65 -2.32 2.76
N ALA A 193 -23.93 -2.31 2.36
CA ALA A 193 -24.77 -1.12 2.39
C ALA A 193 -25.02 -0.60 3.81
N ASP A 194 -25.19 -1.50 4.78
CA ASP A 194 -25.42 -1.10 6.18
C ASP A 194 -24.15 -0.48 6.78
N ILE A 195 -22.99 -1.07 6.46
CA ILE A 195 -21.69 -0.53 6.88
C ILE A 195 -21.42 0.81 6.19
N ALA A 196 -21.75 0.95 4.90
CA ALA A 196 -21.61 2.22 4.18
C ALA A 196 -22.43 3.34 4.85
N ARG A 197 -23.70 3.09 5.20
CA ARG A 197 -24.52 4.06 5.93
C ARG A 197 -23.91 4.47 7.26
N ARG A 198 -23.32 3.53 8.00
CA ARG A 198 -22.61 3.84 9.26
C ARG A 198 -21.36 4.69 9.04
N VAL A 199 -20.61 4.41 7.96
CA VAL A 199 -19.44 5.21 7.56
C VAL A 199 -19.85 6.63 7.17
N ASP A 200 -20.93 6.80 6.40
CA ASP A 200 -21.43 8.12 6.04
C ASP A 200 -21.95 8.89 7.26
N ALA A 201 -22.64 8.22 8.19
CA ALA A 201 -23.05 8.80 9.48
C ALA A 201 -21.88 9.16 10.40
N ALA A 202 -20.67 8.66 10.11
CA ALA A 202 -19.42 9.04 10.76
C ALA A 202 -18.61 10.06 9.94
N GLY A 203 -19.22 10.74 8.97
CA GLY A 203 -18.55 11.73 8.12
C GLY A 203 -17.52 11.12 7.15
N GLY A 204 -17.64 9.83 6.85
CA GLY A 204 -16.68 9.10 6.04
C GLY A 204 -15.52 8.48 6.83
N ASP A 205 -15.50 8.61 8.16
CA ASP A 205 -14.52 7.97 9.03
C ASP A 205 -14.88 6.49 9.25
N VAL A 206 -14.11 5.62 8.60
CA VAL A 206 -14.30 4.17 8.68
C VAL A 206 -13.87 3.62 10.04
N THR A 207 -12.81 4.18 10.63
CA THR A 207 -12.36 3.77 11.97
C THR A 207 -13.46 4.06 12.99
N ALA A 208 -14.01 5.28 12.99
CA ALA A 208 -15.04 5.71 13.93
C ALA A 208 -16.34 4.92 13.76
N ALA A 209 -16.74 4.63 12.53
CA ALA A 209 -17.93 3.82 12.26
C ALA A 209 -17.80 2.39 12.84
N ILE A 210 -16.65 1.74 12.64
CA ILE A 210 -16.40 0.40 13.18
C ILE A 210 -16.23 0.43 14.70
N HIS A 211 -15.51 1.41 15.24
CA HIS A 211 -15.36 1.61 16.69
C HIS A 211 -16.73 1.77 17.36
N ARG A 212 -17.57 2.68 16.83
CA ARG A 212 -18.92 2.91 17.36
C ARG A 212 -19.75 1.64 17.35
N TRP A 213 -19.74 0.88 16.26
CA TRP A 213 -20.45 -0.40 16.21
C TRP A 213 -19.94 -1.39 17.28
N LEU A 214 -18.63 -1.50 17.47
CA LEU A 214 -18.05 -2.39 18.48
C LEU A 214 -18.44 -1.99 19.91
N VAL A 215 -18.51 -0.69 20.20
CA VAL A 215 -18.98 -0.16 21.49
C VAL A 215 -20.47 -0.38 21.68
N GLU A 216 -21.30 0.00 20.70
CA GLU A 216 -22.76 -0.17 20.71
C GLU A 216 -23.18 -1.62 20.94
N THR A 217 -22.37 -2.55 20.44
CA THR A 217 -22.61 -3.97 20.56
C THR A 217 -21.89 -4.59 21.77
N GLY A 218 -21.16 -3.82 22.58
CA GLY A 218 -20.51 -4.31 23.80
C GLY A 218 -19.32 -5.25 23.56
N ARG A 219 -18.66 -5.16 22.40
CA ARG A 219 -17.47 -5.96 22.05
C ARG A 219 -16.19 -5.34 22.60
N ILE A 220 -16.15 -4.01 22.67
CA ILE A 220 -15.00 -3.23 23.18
C ILE A 220 -15.46 -2.16 24.17
N HIS A 221 -14.54 -1.75 25.04
CA HIS A 221 -14.72 -0.57 25.88
C HIS A 221 -14.68 0.73 25.06
N ALA A 222 -15.35 1.78 25.53
CA ALA A 222 -15.49 3.04 24.78
C ALA A 222 -14.17 3.79 24.56
N ASP A 223 -13.17 3.55 25.41
CA ASP A 223 -11.81 4.10 25.35
C ASP A 223 -10.83 3.21 24.56
N ALA A 224 -11.27 2.07 24.05
CA ALA A 224 -10.42 1.12 23.36
C ALA A 224 -9.91 1.66 22.01
N HIS A 225 -8.60 1.75 21.84
CA HIS A 225 -8.01 2.28 20.62
C HIS A 225 -7.75 1.19 19.57
N ILE A 226 -8.40 1.31 18.40
CA ILE A 226 -8.10 0.47 17.23
C ILE A 226 -6.73 0.88 16.68
N THR A 227 -5.85 -0.10 16.42
CA THR A 227 -4.51 0.11 15.85
C THR A 227 -4.35 -0.47 14.45
N HIS A 228 -5.25 -1.37 14.07
CA HIS A 228 -5.34 -1.98 12.75
C HIS A 228 -6.80 -2.23 12.40
N LEU A 229 -7.14 -2.07 11.11
CA LEU A 229 -8.42 -2.41 10.54
C LEU A 229 -8.23 -3.07 9.18
N GLU A 230 -8.85 -4.22 8.98
CA GLU A 230 -8.98 -4.89 7.69
C GLU A 230 -10.46 -5.03 7.33
N ILE A 231 -10.80 -4.79 6.06
CA ILE A 231 -12.12 -4.98 5.46
C ILE A 231 -11.98 -6.03 4.36
N ARG A 232 -12.88 -7.02 4.33
CA ARG A 232 -12.97 -8.06 3.31
C ARG A 232 -14.38 -8.11 2.76
N THR A 233 -14.55 -8.18 1.45
CA THR A 233 -15.85 -8.20 0.78
C THR A 233 -15.96 -9.36 -0.21
N TRP A 234 -17.18 -9.88 -0.38
CA TRP A 234 -17.49 -10.98 -1.31
C TRP A 234 -18.96 -10.92 -1.76
N HIS A 235 -19.28 -11.54 -2.89
CA HIS A 235 -20.66 -11.81 -3.25
C HIS A 235 -21.28 -12.85 -2.30
N PRO A 236 -22.50 -12.62 -1.78
CA PRO A 236 -23.26 -13.69 -1.16
C PRO A 236 -23.42 -14.86 -2.15
N ARG A 237 -23.37 -16.09 -1.62
CA ARG A 237 -23.68 -17.29 -2.40
C ARG A 237 -25.19 -17.43 -2.56
#